data_AF-A0A2B2CBJ2-F1
#
_entry.id   AF-A0A2B2CBJ2-F1
#
_cell.length_a   1.000
_cell.length_b   1.000
_cell.length_c   1.000
_cell.angle_alpha   90.00
_cell.angle_beta   90.00
_cell.angle_gamma   90.00
#
_symmetry.space_group_name_H-M   'P 1'
#
loop_
_entity.id
_entity.type
_entity.pdbx_description
1 polymer ?
#
loop_
_entity_poly.entity_id
_entity_poly.type
_entity_poly.pdbx_seq_one_letter_code
_entity_poly.pdbx_strand_id
1 'polypeptide(L)'
;MNKNIIAAVAQKDIKNTFSSKKIWVPMIILPLFLCILLPAIFAYVGLNTELIGESSKDLEKPINVIIKNFPNEELRNTLSALPTLGYKSVYFFLNFMIIPFFLMTAIINSMVTSSNSFAGEKERNTLETLLFAPITVSELFFGKVIASFIPTIAITFAAFLLNAVIVNLITYRIFDEILFMNSTWLLLMFWVIPALVIFNIVLNVLVSARVKSFQEAQQFGGIMVLPVVGLIISQVSGLFFLSPLTLFLIGVGLLVANGILLKIITKFNQRNTLFESQIH
;
A
#
# COMPACT_ATOMS: atom_id res chain seq x y z
N MET A 1 14.38 -12.32 23.75
CA MET A 1 13.04 -12.19 23.17
C MET A 1 12.43 -13.57 22.99
N ASN A 2 11.34 -13.85 23.68
CA ASN A 2 10.60 -15.10 23.58
C ASN A 2 9.67 -15.07 22.36
N LYS A 3 9.98 -15.90 21.35
CA LYS A 3 9.21 -15.97 20.10
C LYS A 3 7.76 -16.40 20.32
N ASN A 4 7.49 -17.22 21.33
CA ASN A 4 6.15 -17.72 21.61
C ASN A 4 5.24 -16.60 22.14
N ILE A 5 5.78 -15.71 22.96
CA ILE A 5 5.04 -14.54 23.47
C ILE A 5 4.70 -13.59 22.30
N ILE A 6 5.67 -13.29 21.45
CA ILE A 6 5.48 -12.44 20.27
C ILE A 6 4.40 -13.02 19.34
N ALA A 7 4.47 -14.32 19.06
CA ALA A 7 3.49 -15.01 18.23
C ALA A 7 2.08 -15.01 18.86
N ALA A 8 1.98 -15.22 20.18
CA ALA A 8 0.70 -15.19 20.89
C ALA A 8 0.04 -13.80 20.83
N VAL A 9 0.81 -12.73 21.05
CA VAL A 9 0.34 -11.35 20.89
C VAL A 9 -0.13 -11.12 19.46
N ALA A 10 0.67 -11.54 18.47
CA ALA A 10 0.33 -11.36 17.07
C ALA A 10 -0.97 -12.10 16.68
N GLN A 11 -1.11 -13.37 17.07
CA GLN A 11 -2.30 -14.18 16.78
C GLN A 11 -3.56 -13.60 17.42
N LYS A 12 -3.47 -13.15 18.67
CA LYS A 12 -4.57 -12.50 19.38
C LYS A 12 -5.02 -11.22 18.65
N ASP A 13 -4.08 -10.34 18.29
CA ASP A 13 -4.42 -9.08 17.63
C ASP A 13 -4.94 -9.28 16.20
N ILE A 14 -4.39 -10.25 15.44
CA ILE A 14 -4.91 -10.64 14.12
C ILE A 14 -6.36 -11.13 14.25
N LYS A 15 -6.63 -12.03 15.22
CA LYS A 15 -7.99 -12.53 15.46
C LYS A 15 -8.95 -11.40 15.80
N ASN A 16 -8.52 -10.44 16.62
CA ASN A 16 -9.33 -9.27 16.97
C ASN A 16 -9.65 -8.40 15.75
N THR A 17 -8.68 -8.16 14.85
CA THR A 17 -8.89 -7.43 13.60
C THR A 17 -9.95 -8.11 12.73
N PHE A 18 -9.87 -9.43 12.52
CA PHE A 18 -10.83 -10.17 11.69
C PHE A 18 -12.16 -10.48 12.38
N SER A 19 -12.28 -10.30 13.69
CA SER A 19 -13.55 -10.45 14.42
C SER A 19 -14.47 -9.23 14.25
N SER A 20 -13.91 -8.05 13.96
CA SER A 20 -14.69 -6.81 13.83
C SER A 20 -14.99 -6.48 12.37
N LYS A 21 -16.25 -6.61 11.96
CA LYS A 21 -16.72 -6.25 10.60
C LYS A 21 -16.36 -4.80 10.23
N LYS A 22 -16.32 -3.89 11.20
CA LYS A 22 -15.97 -2.47 10.97
C LYS A 22 -14.52 -2.28 10.48
N ILE A 23 -13.67 -3.29 10.67
CA ILE A 23 -12.23 -3.20 10.38
C ILE A 23 -11.89 -4.01 9.13
N TRP A 24 -12.21 -5.31 9.12
CA TRP A 24 -11.80 -6.17 8.01
C TRP A 24 -12.59 -5.91 6.73
N VAL A 25 -13.84 -5.45 6.80
CA VAL A 25 -14.66 -5.18 5.61
C VAL A 25 -14.05 -4.06 4.76
N PRO A 26 -13.74 -2.86 5.29
CA PRO A 26 -13.01 -1.84 4.54
C PRO A 26 -11.66 -2.32 4.01
N MET A 27 -10.93 -3.14 4.78
CA MET A 27 -9.62 -3.66 4.37
C MET A 27 -9.67 -4.56 3.13
N ILE A 28 -10.79 -5.23 2.88
CA ILE A 28 -11.01 -6.09 1.71
C ILE A 28 -11.69 -5.32 0.57
N ILE A 29 -12.70 -4.51 0.87
CA ILE A 29 -13.45 -3.76 -0.16
C ILE A 29 -12.52 -2.81 -0.92
N LEU A 30 -11.61 -2.13 -0.21
CA LEU A 30 -10.70 -1.17 -0.83
C LEU A 30 -9.78 -1.80 -1.92
N PRO A 31 -8.99 -2.86 -1.64
CA PRO A 31 -8.20 -3.53 -2.67
C PRO A 31 -9.07 -4.14 -3.77
N LEU A 32 -10.22 -4.71 -3.41
CA LEU A 32 -11.13 -5.31 -4.39
C LEU A 32 -11.63 -4.26 -5.38
N PHE A 33 -11.96 -3.07 -4.91
CA PHE A 33 -12.40 -1.98 -5.76
C PHE A 33 -11.25 -1.39 -6.58
N LEU A 34 -10.18 -0.94 -5.92
CA LEU A 34 -9.12 -0.15 -6.56
C LEU A 34 -8.10 -0.98 -7.33
N CYS A 35 -7.76 -2.18 -6.83
CA CYS A 35 -6.70 -2.99 -7.40
C CYS A 35 -7.23 -4.11 -8.29
N ILE A 36 -8.52 -4.45 -8.25
CA ILE A 36 -9.09 -5.54 -9.06
C ILE A 36 -10.19 -5.01 -9.98
N LEU A 37 -11.28 -4.48 -9.42
CA LEU A 37 -12.46 -4.08 -10.19
C LEU A 37 -12.16 -2.93 -11.14
N LEU A 38 -11.49 -1.88 -10.66
CA LEU A 38 -11.15 -0.72 -11.48
C LEU A 38 -10.22 -1.09 -12.66
N PRO A 39 -9.10 -1.82 -12.47
CA PRO A 39 -8.27 -2.28 -13.58
C PRO A 39 -8.97 -3.24 -14.54
N ALA A 40 -9.78 -4.17 -14.02
CA ALA A 40 -10.50 -5.13 -14.85
C ALA A 40 -11.56 -4.44 -15.73
N ILE A 41 -12.32 -3.50 -15.17
CA ILE A 41 -13.28 -2.69 -15.94
C ILE A 41 -12.55 -1.85 -16.97
N PHE A 42 -11.47 -1.17 -16.57
CA PHE A 42 -10.70 -0.33 -17.50
C PHE A 42 -10.14 -1.13 -18.67
N ALA A 43 -9.58 -2.32 -18.40
CA ALA A 43 -9.10 -3.24 -19.43
C ALA A 43 -10.25 -3.73 -20.33
N TYR A 44 -11.36 -4.20 -19.75
CA TYR A 44 -12.48 -4.73 -20.52
C TYR A 44 -13.13 -3.66 -21.42
N VAL A 45 -13.39 -2.48 -20.87
CA VAL A 45 -14.01 -1.36 -21.61
C VAL A 45 -13.05 -0.85 -22.68
N GLY A 46 -11.78 -0.59 -22.33
CA GLY A 46 -10.82 -0.03 -23.28
C GLY A 46 -10.41 -0.96 -24.43
N LEU A 47 -10.59 -2.27 -24.28
CA LEU A 47 -10.28 -3.26 -25.30
C LEU A 47 -11.49 -3.64 -26.17
N ASN A 48 -12.70 -3.68 -25.59
CA ASN A 48 -13.90 -4.20 -26.27
C ASN A 48 -14.88 -3.11 -26.70
N THR A 49 -14.72 -1.87 -26.26
CA THR A 49 -15.63 -0.77 -26.60
C THR A 49 -14.87 0.41 -27.19
N GLU A 50 -15.46 1.03 -28.21
CA GLU A 50 -14.93 2.27 -28.80
C GLU A 50 -15.17 3.51 -27.90
N LEU A 51 -15.78 3.34 -26.73
CA LEU A 51 -16.05 4.40 -25.76
C LEU A 51 -14.78 5.18 -25.37
N ILE A 52 -13.64 4.49 -25.25
CA ILE A 52 -12.35 5.14 -24.99
C ILE A 52 -11.74 5.69 -26.29
N GLY A 53 -12.09 5.15 -27.46
CA GLY A 53 -11.60 5.57 -28.79
C GLY A 53 -12.28 6.82 -29.38
N GLU A 54 -13.56 7.05 -29.12
CA GLU A 54 -14.30 8.21 -29.65
C GLU A 54 -14.12 9.47 -28.79
N SER A 55 -14.06 9.35 -27.47
CA SER A 55 -13.76 10.47 -26.55
C SER A 55 -12.29 10.94 -26.59
N SER A 56 -11.42 10.31 -27.39
CA SER A 56 -9.97 10.42 -27.25
C SER A 56 -9.22 11.18 -28.34
N LYS A 57 -9.88 11.81 -29.31
CA LYS A 57 -9.21 12.83 -30.15
C LYS A 57 -8.59 13.95 -29.31
N ASP A 58 -9.21 14.31 -28.18
CA ASP A 58 -8.68 15.29 -27.23
C ASP A 58 -7.62 14.70 -26.26
N LEU A 59 -7.59 13.36 -26.09
CA LEU A 59 -6.64 12.65 -25.24
C LEU A 59 -5.41 12.10 -26.00
N GLU A 60 -5.45 12.12 -27.32
CA GLU A 60 -4.38 11.62 -28.19
C GLU A 60 -3.06 12.38 -28.00
N LYS A 61 -3.15 13.71 -27.88
CA LYS A 61 -2.00 14.59 -27.62
C LYS A 61 -1.33 14.33 -26.27
N PRO A 62 -2.04 14.34 -25.12
CA PRO A 62 -1.42 14.05 -23.83
C PRO A 62 -0.86 12.62 -23.74
N ILE A 63 -1.53 11.62 -24.30
CA ILE A 63 -1.03 10.23 -24.31
C ILE A 63 0.27 10.13 -25.13
N ASN A 64 0.32 10.75 -26.31
CA ASN A 64 1.54 10.71 -27.13
C ASN A 64 2.70 11.49 -26.51
N VAL A 65 2.44 12.58 -25.79
CA VAL A 65 3.46 13.32 -25.02
C VAL A 65 4.01 12.46 -23.88
N ILE A 66 3.13 11.75 -23.16
CA ILE A 66 3.50 10.79 -22.11
C ILE A 66 4.37 9.66 -22.69
N ILE A 67 3.97 9.07 -23.82
CA ILE A 67 4.74 8.02 -24.51
C ILE A 67 6.11 8.54 -24.96
N LYS A 68 6.22 9.78 -25.43
CA LYS A 68 7.51 10.35 -25.85
C LYS A 68 8.48 10.58 -24.69
N ASN A 69 7.95 10.96 -23.53
CA ASN A 69 8.72 11.20 -22.31
C ASN A 69 9.00 9.91 -21.50
N PHE A 70 8.60 8.74 -22.03
CA PHE A 70 8.80 7.49 -21.33
C PHE A 70 10.28 7.13 -21.24
N PRO A 71 10.82 6.85 -20.03
CA PRO A 71 12.24 6.56 -19.85
C PRO A 71 12.65 5.16 -20.37
N ASN A 72 11.70 4.24 -20.56
CA ASN A 72 11.99 2.89 -21.07
C ASN A 72 11.73 2.83 -22.59
N GLU A 73 12.79 2.72 -23.38
CA GLU A 73 12.72 2.71 -24.85
C GLU A 73 11.95 1.50 -25.39
N GLU A 74 12.13 0.32 -24.78
CA GLU A 74 11.43 -0.90 -25.19
C GLU A 74 9.92 -0.73 -25.07
N LEU A 75 9.48 -0.21 -23.92
CA LEU A 75 8.06 0.00 -23.66
C LEU A 75 7.47 1.12 -24.51
N ARG A 76 8.25 2.16 -24.82
CA ARG A 76 7.87 3.22 -25.75
C ARG A 76 7.66 2.66 -27.15
N ASN A 77 8.49 1.72 -27.59
CA ASN A 77 8.36 1.06 -28.88
C ASN A 77 7.11 0.17 -28.93
N THR A 78 6.84 -0.62 -27.87
CA THR A 78 5.61 -1.42 -27.73
C THR A 78 4.36 -0.54 -27.74
N LEU A 79 4.34 0.54 -26.95
CA LEU A 79 3.24 1.52 -26.92
C LEU A 79 3.03 2.21 -28.28
N SER A 80 4.10 2.48 -29.01
CA SER A 80 4.03 3.13 -30.33
C SER A 80 3.52 2.17 -31.42
N ALA A 81 3.80 0.87 -31.29
CA ALA A 81 3.37 -0.17 -32.20
C ALA A 81 1.89 -0.57 -32.07
N LEU A 82 1.23 -0.19 -30.96
CA LEU A 82 -0.17 -0.53 -30.74
C LEU A 82 -1.11 0.21 -31.71
N PRO A 83 -2.07 -0.49 -32.36
CA PRO A 83 -2.84 0.03 -33.47
C PRO A 83 -3.89 1.09 -33.08
N THR A 84 -4.46 1.01 -31.88
CA THR A 84 -5.53 1.91 -31.43
C THR A 84 -5.17 2.65 -30.15
N LEU A 85 -5.72 3.85 -29.99
CA LEU A 85 -5.53 4.68 -28.78
C LEU A 85 -6.11 4.04 -27.53
N GLY A 86 -7.19 3.25 -27.66
CA GLY A 86 -7.75 2.44 -26.58
C GLY A 86 -6.72 1.44 -26.04
N TYR A 87 -6.01 0.74 -26.92
CA TYR A 87 -4.99 -0.24 -26.51
C TYR A 87 -3.81 0.44 -25.82
N LYS A 88 -3.35 1.58 -26.34
CA LYS A 88 -2.29 2.39 -25.70
C LYS A 88 -2.71 2.85 -24.30
N SER A 89 -3.95 3.31 -24.15
CA SER A 89 -4.50 3.78 -22.87
C SER A 89 -4.58 2.65 -21.85
N VAL A 90 -5.10 1.47 -22.25
CA VAL A 90 -5.17 0.27 -21.41
C VAL A 90 -3.77 -0.17 -20.99
N TYR A 91 -2.83 -0.29 -21.93
CA TYR A 91 -1.48 -0.72 -21.63
C TYR A 91 -0.76 0.25 -20.68
N PHE A 92 -0.88 1.56 -20.91
CA PHE A 92 -0.33 2.59 -20.02
C PHE A 92 -0.95 2.52 -18.62
N PHE A 93 -2.28 2.41 -18.54
CA PHE A 93 -2.98 2.34 -17.27
C PHE A 93 -2.54 1.13 -16.44
N LEU A 94 -2.49 -0.05 -17.05
CA LEU A 94 -2.16 -1.31 -16.38
C LEU A 94 -0.67 -1.42 -16.00
N ASN A 95 0.24 -0.77 -16.73
CA ASN A 95 1.66 -0.82 -16.40
C ASN A 95 2.11 0.28 -15.43
N PHE A 96 1.41 1.42 -15.37
CA PHE A 96 1.87 2.60 -14.61
C PHE A 96 0.84 3.12 -13.60
N MET A 97 -0.35 3.48 -14.08
CA MET A 97 -1.37 4.14 -13.26
C MET A 97 -1.89 3.28 -12.11
N ILE A 98 -1.80 1.96 -12.25
CA ILE A 98 -2.25 1.03 -11.21
C ILE A 98 -1.28 0.94 -10.02
N ILE A 99 0.01 1.28 -10.19
CA ILE A 99 1.02 1.15 -9.13
C ILE A 99 0.65 1.98 -7.89
N PRO A 100 0.28 3.27 -8.00
CA PRO A 100 -0.19 4.05 -6.86
C PRO A 100 -1.40 3.46 -6.13
N PHE A 101 -2.31 2.76 -6.79
CA PHE A 101 -3.46 2.14 -6.12
C PHE A 101 -3.06 0.99 -5.19
N PHE A 102 -2.03 0.21 -5.57
CA PHE A 102 -1.43 -0.79 -4.68
C PHE A 102 -0.72 -0.13 -3.49
N LEU A 103 0.01 0.96 -3.70
CA LEU A 103 0.62 1.74 -2.61
C LEU A 103 -0.43 2.29 -1.65
N MET A 104 -1.51 2.86 -2.17
CA MET A 104 -2.61 3.41 -1.38
C MET A 104 -3.31 2.34 -0.55
N THR A 105 -3.56 1.16 -1.14
CA THR A 105 -4.11 0.00 -0.44
C THR A 105 -3.19 -0.44 0.70
N ALA A 106 -1.88 -0.55 0.45
CA ALA A 106 -0.92 -0.95 1.47
C ALA A 106 -0.87 0.05 2.64
N ILE A 107 -0.91 1.35 2.35
CA ILE A 107 -0.93 2.42 3.37
C ILE A 107 -2.23 2.37 4.18
N ILE A 108 -3.38 2.33 3.53
CA ILE A 108 -4.66 2.35 4.25
C ILE A 108 -4.83 1.09 5.10
N ASN A 109 -4.49 -0.09 4.57
CA ASN A 109 -4.63 -1.34 5.33
C ASN A 109 -3.64 -1.43 6.51
N SER A 110 -2.38 -1.00 6.32
CA SER A 110 -1.42 -0.93 7.43
C SER A 110 -1.85 0.07 8.50
N MET A 111 -2.35 1.23 8.09
CA MET A 111 -2.89 2.23 9.00
C MET A 111 -4.08 1.70 9.81
N VAL A 112 -5.08 1.11 9.15
CA VAL A 112 -6.29 0.58 9.82
C VAL A 112 -5.92 -0.49 10.84
N THR A 113 -5.04 -1.42 10.46
CA THR A 113 -4.61 -2.51 11.35
C THR A 113 -3.77 -2.03 12.53
N SER A 114 -2.81 -1.13 12.30
CA SER A 114 -1.98 -0.62 13.39
C SER A 114 -2.75 0.34 14.29
N SER A 115 -3.60 1.24 13.76
CA SER A 115 -4.44 2.10 14.59
C SER A 115 -5.34 1.27 15.51
N ASN A 116 -5.89 0.15 15.03
CA ASN A 116 -6.75 -0.70 15.86
C ASN A 116 -5.97 -1.40 16.98
N SER A 117 -4.76 -1.87 16.67
CA SER A 117 -3.92 -2.56 17.66
C SER A 117 -3.31 -1.61 18.71
N PHE A 118 -2.97 -0.37 18.34
CA PHE A 118 -2.39 0.61 19.25
C PHE A 118 -3.45 1.55 19.84
N ALA A 119 -3.97 2.49 19.04
CA ALA A 119 -4.95 3.47 19.53
C ALA A 119 -6.28 2.82 19.96
N GLY A 120 -6.74 1.78 19.26
CA GLY A 120 -7.98 1.07 19.61
C GLY A 120 -7.91 0.30 20.94
N GLU A 121 -6.75 -0.26 21.29
CA GLU A 121 -6.57 -0.89 22.61
C GLU A 121 -6.39 0.15 23.73
N LYS A 122 -5.81 1.32 23.41
CA LYS A 122 -5.72 2.48 24.31
C LYS A 122 -7.12 2.98 24.65
N GLU A 123 -7.97 3.21 23.64
CA GLU A 123 -9.36 3.67 23.80
C GLU A 123 -10.20 2.71 24.65
N ARG A 124 -9.89 1.40 24.61
CA ARG A 124 -10.58 0.37 25.40
C ARG A 124 -9.98 0.13 26.78
N ASN A 125 -8.96 0.88 27.19
CA ASN A 125 -8.21 0.70 28.44
C ASN A 125 -7.60 -0.71 28.63
N THR A 126 -7.38 -1.45 27.53
CA THR A 126 -6.83 -2.81 27.57
C THR A 126 -5.31 -2.85 27.52
N LEU A 127 -4.67 -1.76 27.07
CA LEU A 127 -3.21 -1.65 27.03
C LEU A 127 -2.59 -1.64 28.43
N GLU A 128 -3.25 -1.01 29.40
CA GLU A 128 -2.74 -0.95 30.78
C GLU A 128 -2.62 -2.35 31.38
N THR A 129 -3.64 -3.19 31.19
CA THR A 129 -3.63 -4.59 31.64
C THR A 129 -2.51 -5.40 30.98
N LEU A 130 -2.22 -5.15 29.69
CA LEU A 130 -1.13 -5.80 28.96
C LEU A 130 0.27 -5.38 29.45
N LEU A 131 0.41 -4.16 29.98
CA LEU A 131 1.67 -3.67 30.54
C LEU A 131 1.99 -4.28 31.91
N PHE A 132 0.98 -4.78 32.64
CA PHE A 132 1.17 -5.53 33.89
C PHE A 132 1.44 -7.03 33.64
N ALA A 133 1.29 -7.51 32.41
CA ALA A 133 1.67 -8.88 32.05
C ALA A 133 3.20 -9.05 32.11
N PRO A 134 3.72 -10.26 32.39
CA PRO A 134 5.15 -10.56 32.39
C PRO A 134 5.73 -10.61 30.96
N ILE A 135 5.55 -9.54 30.18
CA ILE A 135 5.94 -9.39 28.77
C ILE A 135 6.83 -8.14 28.66
N THR A 136 7.94 -8.24 27.93
CA THR A 136 8.79 -7.05 27.72
C THR A 136 8.16 -6.09 26.71
N VAL A 137 8.41 -4.79 26.85
CA VAL A 137 7.91 -3.75 25.91
C VAL A 137 8.33 -4.04 24.47
N SER A 138 9.55 -4.54 24.28
CA SER A 138 10.04 -4.94 22.96
C SER A 138 9.26 -6.12 22.38
N GLU A 139 8.99 -7.16 23.17
CA GLU A 139 8.18 -8.30 22.71
C GLU A 139 6.75 -7.89 22.34
N LEU A 140 6.14 -7.01 23.15
CA LEU A 140 4.82 -6.45 22.85
C LEU A 140 4.85 -5.63 21.54
N PHE A 141 5.84 -4.77 21.37
CA PHE A 141 6.00 -3.94 20.16
C PHE A 141 6.13 -4.81 18.90
N PHE A 142 7.06 -5.77 18.89
CA PHE A 142 7.25 -6.65 17.74
C PHE A 142 6.01 -7.51 17.47
N GLY A 143 5.33 -7.98 18.51
CA GLY A 143 4.08 -8.73 18.38
C GLY A 143 3.00 -7.91 17.65
N LYS A 144 2.83 -6.64 18.03
CA LYS A 144 1.86 -5.73 17.39
C LYS A 144 2.26 -5.36 15.96
N VAL A 145 3.54 -5.10 15.69
CA VAL A 145 4.03 -4.84 14.34
C VAL A 145 3.74 -6.03 13.42
N ILE A 146 4.03 -7.26 13.86
CA ILE A 146 3.74 -8.48 13.11
C ILE A 146 2.23 -8.66 12.91
N ALA A 147 1.42 -8.36 13.93
CA ALA A 147 -0.04 -8.44 13.87
C ALA A 147 -0.65 -7.53 12.79
N SER A 148 -0.06 -6.36 12.55
CA SER A 148 -0.50 -5.43 11.50
C SER A 148 0.13 -5.74 10.14
N PHE A 149 1.39 -6.19 10.14
CA PHE A 149 2.14 -6.48 8.92
C PHE A 149 1.57 -7.68 8.14
N ILE A 150 1.35 -8.81 8.83
CA ILE A 150 0.92 -10.06 8.16
C ILE A 150 -0.42 -9.89 7.42
N PRO A 151 -1.51 -9.39 8.05
CA PRO A 151 -2.79 -9.21 7.35
C PRO A 151 -2.69 -8.23 6.19
N THR A 152 -1.95 -7.14 6.37
CA THR A 152 -1.79 -6.12 5.33
C THR A 152 -1.10 -6.71 4.10
N ILE A 153 0.04 -7.37 4.29
CA ILE A 153 0.79 -7.99 3.20
C ILE A 153 -0.03 -9.10 2.55
N ALA A 154 -0.67 -9.96 3.33
CA ALA A 154 -1.49 -11.06 2.81
C ALA A 154 -2.62 -10.53 1.90
N ILE A 155 -3.33 -9.49 2.32
CA ILE A 155 -4.42 -8.88 1.52
C ILE A 155 -3.86 -8.22 0.26
N THR A 156 -2.77 -7.45 0.36
CA THR A 156 -2.16 -6.78 -0.80
C THR A 156 -1.62 -7.76 -1.82
N PHE A 157 -0.97 -8.85 -1.39
CA PHE A 157 -0.49 -9.91 -2.27
C PHE A 157 -1.62 -10.72 -2.88
N ALA A 158 -2.67 -11.04 -2.12
CA ALA A 158 -3.86 -11.70 -2.67
C ALA A 158 -4.53 -10.84 -3.74
N ALA A 159 -4.65 -9.53 -3.50
CA ALA A 159 -5.18 -8.59 -4.48
C ALA A 159 -4.30 -8.51 -5.74
N PHE A 160 -2.98 -8.53 -5.58
CA PHE A 160 -2.04 -8.56 -6.70
C PHE A 160 -2.20 -9.82 -7.55
N LEU A 161 -2.23 -11.01 -6.92
CA LEU A 161 -2.39 -12.27 -7.64
C LEU A 161 -3.73 -12.34 -8.37
N LEU A 162 -4.83 -11.96 -7.71
CA LEU A 162 -6.15 -11.93 -8.32
C LEU A 162 -6.21 -10.95 -9.50
N ASN A 163 -5.67 -9.74 -9.32
CA ASN A 163 -5.59 -8.75 -10.39
C ASN A 163 -4.74 -9.26 -11.57
N ALA A 164 -3.57 -9.84 -11.29
CA ALA A 164 -2.70 -10.38 -12.33
C ALA A 164 -3.42 -11.47 -13.13
N VAL A 165 -4.15 -12.38 -12.49
CA VAL A 165 -4.94 -13.41 -13.18
C VAL A 165 -6.06 -12.77 -14.01
N ILE A 166 -6.90 -11.94 -13.41
CA ILE A 166 -8.09 -11.37 -14.08
C ILE A 166 -7.68 -10.50 -15.28
N VAL A 167 -6.71 -9.61 -15.10
CA VAL A 167 -6.29 -8.69 -16.16
C VAL A 167 -5.58 -9.46 -17.29
N ASN A 168 -4.74 -10.44 -16.99
CA ASN A 168 -4.13 -11.26 -18.04
C ASN A 168 -5.19 -12.04 -18.82
N LEU A 169 -6.22 -12.60 -18.18
CA LEU A 169 -7.32 -13.26 -18.90
C LEU A 169 -8.03 -12.35 -19.90
N ILE A 170 -8.17 -11.06 -19.58
CA ILE A 170 -8.80 -10.07 -20.46
C ILE A 170 -7.86 -9.63 -21.59
N THR A 171 -6.58 -9.45 -21.28
CA THR A 171 -5.63 -8.72 -22.14
C THR A 171 -4.72 -9.61 -22.98
N TYR A 172 -4.53 -10.89 -22.59
CA TYR A 172 -3.58 -11.80 -23.22
C TYR A 172 -3.79 -11.97 -24.72
N ARG A 173 -5.06 -12.02 -25.17
CA ARG A 173 -5.40 -12.17 -26.60
C ARG A 173 -4.96 -11.00 -27.47
N ILE A 174 -4.69 -9.84 -26.88
CA ILE A 174 -4.42 -8.59 -27.61
C ILE A 174 -2.94 -8.23 -27.51
N PHE A 175 -2.34 -8.36 -26.33
CA PHE A 175 -0.95 -7.99 -26.12
C PHE A 175 0.03 -9.14 -26.30
N ASP A 176 -0.44 -10.41 -26.33
CA ASP A 176 0.39 -11.63 -26.40
C ASP A 176 1.52 -11.68 -25.35
N GLU A 177 1.37 -10.92 -24.26
CA GLU A 177 2.34 -10.80 -23.18
C GLU A 177 1.65 -11.02 -21.83
N ILE A 178 2.40 -11.59 -20.88
CA ILE A 178 1.96 -11.70 -19.49
C ILE A 178 2.28 -10.37 -18.80
N LEU A 179 1.26 -9.54 -18.62
CA LEU A 179 1.35 -8.31 -17.84
C LEU A 179 1.65 -8.64 -16.36
N PHE A 180 2.24 -7.69 -15.64
CA PHE A 180 2.60 -7.79 -14.21
C PHE A 180 3.81 -8.67 -13.84
N MET A 181 4.49 -9.30 -14.81
CA MET A 181 5.72 -10.10 -14.58
C MET A 181 7.03 -9.34 -14.82
N ASN A 182 6.98 -8.00 -14.93
CA ASN A 182 8.17 -7.19 -15.17
C ASN A 182 8.93 -6.86 -13.87
N SER A 183 10.17 -6.36 -14.00
CA SER A 183 11.02 -5.98 -12.87
C SER A 183 10.41 -4.88 -11.99
N THR A 184 9.61 -3.98 -12.57
CA THR A 184 8.90 -2.91 -11.85
C THR A 184 7.94 -3.51 -10.82
N TRP A 185 7.14 -4.51 -11.19
CA TRP A 185 6.18 -5.16 -10.29
C TRP A 185 6.86 -6.02 -9.23
N LEU A 186 7.94 -6.73 -9.57
CA LEU A 186 8.71 -7.49 -8.59
C LEU A 186 9.32 -6.56 -7.53
N LEU A 187 9.93 -5.45 -7.96
CA LEU A 187 10.45 -4.43 -7.04
C LEU A 187 9.32 -3.79 -6.22
N LEU A 188 8.18 -3.48 -6.83
CA LEU A 188 7.06 -2.92 -6.09
C LEU A 188 6.59 -3.86 -4.98
N MET A 189 6.27 -5.12 -5.33
CA MET A 189 5.63 -6.08 -4.43
C MET A 189 6.57 -6.63 -3.36
N PHE A 190 7.82 -6.92 -3.70
CA PHE A 190 8.76 -7.58 -2.78
C PHE A 190 9.72 -6.61 -2.09
N TRP A 191 9.90 -5.38 -2.61
CA TRP A 191 10.82 -4.39 -2.04
C TRP A 191 10.08 -3.20 -1.45
N VAL A 192 9.31 -2.47 -2.26
CA VAL A 192 8.69 -1.20 -1.84
C VAL A 192 7.53 -1.41 -0.88
N ILE A 193 6.58 -2.30 -1.19
CA ILE A 193 5.38 -2.53 -0.38
C ILE A 193 5.75 -3.02 1.04
N PRO A 194 6.61 -4.03 1.24
CA PRO A 194 6.99 -4.46 2.59
C PRO A 194 7.67 -3.35 3.39
N ALA A 195 8.59 -2.60 2.77
CA ALA A 195 9.26 -1.47 3.42
C ALA A 195 8.28 -0.35 3.80
N LEU A 196 7.32 -0.06 2.93
CA LEU A 196 6.29 0.95 3.13
C LEU A 196 5.30 0.57 4.24
N VAL A 197 4.87 -0.70 4.28
CA VAL A 197 3.97 -1.21 5.32
C VAL A 197 4.63 -1.09 6.69
N ILE A 198 5.90 -1.50 6.81
CA ILE A 198 6.65 -1.35 8.07
C ILE A 198 6.76 0.14 8.44
N PHE A 199 7.14 0.99 7.48
CA PHE A 199 7.26 2.43 7.69
C PHE A 199 5.98 3.05 8.23
N ASN A 200 4.85 2.71 7.61
CA ASN A 200 3.57 3.23 8.02
C ASN A 200 3.12 2.69 9.39
N ILE A 201 3.32 1.41 9.68
CA ILE A 201 3.01 0.84 10.99
C ILE A 201 3.81 1.57 12.08
N VAL A 202 5.13 1.70 11.90
CA VAL A 202 6.04 2.32 12.86
C VAL A 202 5.69 3.81 13.05
N LEU A 203 5.40 4.54 11.98
CA LEU A 203 4.95 5.93 12.06
C LEU A 203 3.62 6.04 12.80
N ASN A 204 2.67 5.15 12.52
CA ASN A 204 1.38 5.16 13.18
C ASN A 204 1.45 4.77 14.66
N VAL A 205 2.47 4.02 15.10
CA VAL A 205 2.75 3.85 16.55
C VAL A 205 3.06 5.19 17.21
N LEU A 206 3.90 6.02 16.59
CA LEU A 206 4.24 7.35 17.12
C LEU A 206 3.03 8.28 17.17
N VAL A 207 2.16 8.23 16.15
CA VAL A 207 0.90 8.96 16.12
C VAL A 207 -0.06 8.46 17.20
N SER A 208 -0.22 7.14 17.30
CA SER A 208 -1.11 6.48 18.27
C SER A 208 -0.72 6.75 19.72
N ALA A 209 0.56 7.05 19.99
CA ALA A 209 1.01 7.47 21.32
C ALA A 209 0.44 8.84 21.73
N ARG A 210 0.21 9.75 20.77
CA ARG A 210 -0.23 11.13 20.99
C ARG A 210 -1.75 11.34 20.93
N VAL A 211 -2.45 10.47 20.22
CA VAL A 211 -3.91 10.54 20.05
C VAL A 211 -4.63 9.75 21.15
N LYS A 212 -5.92 10.04 21.33
CA LYS A 212 -6.77 9.37 22.34
C LYS A 212 -7.71 8.34 21.73
N SER A 213 -8.11 8.53 20.46
CA SER A 213 -9.07 7.65 19.79
C SER A 213 -8.51 6.93 18.55
N PHE A 214 -9.12 5.80 18.22
CA PHE A 214 -8.86 5.07 16.98
C PHE A 214 -9.10 5.93 15.73
N GLN A 215 -10.14 6.77 15.75
CA GLN A 215 -10.51 7.62 14.62
C GLN A 215 -9.48 8.74 14.39
N GLU A 216 -8.98 9.37 15.46
CA GLU A 216 -7.91 10.36 15.36
C GLU A 216 -6.64 9.74 14.75
N ALA A 217 -6.23 8.56 15.23
CA ALA A 217 -5.08 7.86 14.66
C ALA A 217 -5.24 7.58 13.16
N GLN A 218 -6.45 7.21 12.71
CA GLN A 218 -6.73 7.03 11.29
C GLN A 218 -6.70 8.33 10.49
N GLN A 219 -7.18 9.45 11.02
CA GLN A 219 -7.15 10.73 10.32
C GLN A 219 -5.72 11.22 10.13
N PHE A 220 -4.90 11.17 11.18
CA PHE A 220 -3.48 11.51 11.08
C PHE A 220 -2.70 10.53 10.20
N GLY A 221 -2.98 9.23 10.33
CA GLY A 221 -2.42 8.21 9.44
C GLY A 221 -2.83 8.42 7.97
N GLY A 222 -4.03 8.96 7.73
CA GLY A 222 -4.56 9.22 6.39
C GLY A 222 -3.76 10.27 5.61
N ILE A 223 -3.04 11.16 6.30
CA ILE A 223 -2.11 12.12 5.69
C ILE A 223 -1.02 11.39 4.88
N MET A 224 -0.67 10.15 5.26
CA MET A 224 0.30 9.32 4.53
C MET A 224 -0.17 8.92 3.12
N VAL A 225 -1.45 9.11 2.80
CA VAL A 225 -1.98 8.89 1.45
C VAL A 225 -1.62 10.05 0.51
N LEU A 226 -1.37 11.26 1.03
CA LEU A 226 -1.11 12.45 0.21
C LEU A 226 0.11 12.32 -0.73
N PRO A 227 1.27 11.78 -0.30
CA PRO A 227 2.37 11.51 -1.23
C PRO A 227 1.98 10.60 -2.39
N VAL A 228 1.10 9.62 -2.17
CA VAL A 228 0.61 8.72 -3.22
C VAL A 228 -0.32 9.46 -4.19
N VAL A 229 -1.18 10.35 -3.69
CA VAL A 229 -1.99 11.22 -4.55
C VAL A 229 -1.11 12.13 -5.41
N GLY A 230 -0.04 12.69 -4.83
CA GLY A 230 0.97 13.44 -5.56
C GLY A 230 1.64 12.63 -6.67
N LEU A 231 1.95 11.35 -6.41
CA LEU A 231 2.47 10.42 -7.42
C LEU A 231 1.45 10.19 -8.56
N ILE A 232 0.16 10.05 -8.27
CA ILE A 232 -0.88 9.90 -9.30
C ILE A 232 -0.91 11.14 -10.19
N ILE A 233 -0.97 12.34 -9.61
CA ILE A 233 -0.99 13.61 -10.35
C ILE A 233 0.28 13.73 -11.23
N SER A 234 1.43 13.35 -10.68
CA SER A 234 2.71 13.41 -11.39
C SER A 234 2.79 12.46 -12.59
N GLN A 235 2.23 11.25 -12.47
CA GLN A 235 2.21 10.30 -13.59
C GLN A 235 1.16 10.68 -14.65
N VAL A 236 -0.01 11.21 -14.24
CA VAL A 236 -1.04 11.69 -15.18
C VAL A 236 -0.56 12.90 -15.98
N SER A 237 0.21 13.79 -15.34
CA SER A 237 0.85 14.93 -16.01
C SER A 237 2.09 14.56 -16.84
N GLY A 238 2.58 13.32 -16.72
CA GLY A 238 3.78 12.84 -17.40
C GLY A 238 5.09 13.44 -16.90
N LEU A 239 5.09 14.04 -15.70
CA LEU A 239 6.26 14.66 -15.07
C LEU A 239 7.21 13.61 -14.47
N PHE A 240 6.66 12.53 -13.94
CA PHE A 240 7.43 11.48 -13.27
C PHE A 240 6.79 10.11 -13.49
N PHE A 241 7.61 9.11 -13.80
CA PHE A 241 7.19 7.72 -13.94
C PHE A 241 7.96 6.83 -12.97
N LEU A 242 7.27 5.81 -12.45
CA LEU A 242 7.86 4.79 -11.60
C LEU A 242 8.61 3.77 -12.46
N SER A 243 9.90 4.04 -12.68
CA SER A 243 10.86 3.10 -13.26
C SER A 243 11.42 2.14 -12.19
N PRO A 244 11.97 0.98 -12.60
CA PRO A 244 12.66 0.07 -11.68
C PRO A 244 13.71 0.77 -10.80
N LEU A 245 14.51 1.67 -11.36
CA LEU A 245 15.52 2.42 -10.61
C LEU A 245 14.87 3.34 -9.55
N THR A 246 13.82 4.08 -9.92
CA THR A 246 13.12 4.94 -8.96
C THR A 246 12.46 4.13 -7.83
N LEU A 247 11.87 2.97 -8.12
CA LEU A 247 11.30 2.09 -7.10
C LEU A 247 12.37 1.53 -6.17
N PHE A 248 13.53 1.16 -6.72
CA PHE A 248 14.66 0.72 -5.91
C PHE A 248 15.11 1.82 -4.94
N LEU A 249 15.29 3.05 -5.43
CA LEU A 249 15.66 4.22 -4.60
C LEU A 249 14.61 4.54 -3.55
N ILE A 250 13.32 4.48 -3.89
CA ILE A 250 12.22 4.67 -2.93
C ILE A 250 12.30 3.61 -1.83
N GLY A 251 12.50 2.33 -2.19
CA GLY A 251 12.63 1.27 -1.20
C GLY A 251 13.85 1.46 -0.29
N VAL A 252 15.01 1.87 -0.82
CA VAL A 252 16.18 2.23 -0.01
C VAL A 252 15.85 3.39 0.94
N GLY A 253 15.19 4.44 0.44
CA GLY A 253 14.75 5.58 1.25
C GLY A 253 13.82 5.17 2.38
N LEU A 254 12.84 4.30 2.11
CA LEU A 254 11.93 3.74 3.11
C LEU A 254 12.66 2.89 4.15
N LEU A 255 13.64 2.08 3.75
CA LEU A 255 14.44 1.28 4.70
C LEU A 255 15.30 2.16 5.62
N VAL A 256 15.92 3.21 5.07
CA VAL A 256 16.65 4.20 5.86
C VAL A 256 15.70 4.91 6.84
N ALA A 257 14.53 5.34 6.36
CA ALA A 257 13.52 5.98 7.19
C ALA A 257 13.02 5.05 8.30
N ASN A 258 12.81 3.76 8.02
CA ASN A 258 12.50 2.74 9.01
C ASN A 258 13.59 2.64 10.08
N GLY A 259 14.87 2.59 9.69
CA GLY A 259 15.99 2.57 10.61
C GLY A 259 16.05 3.80 11.51
N ILE A 260 15.76 4.99 10.97
CA ILE A 260 15.67 6.25 11.73
C ILE A 260 14.49 6.21 12.71
N LEU A 261 13.30 5.83 12.25
CA LEU A 261 12.10 5.75 13.09
C LEU A 261 12.28 4.75 14.25
N LEU A 262 12.85 3.58 13.98
CA LEU A 262 13.14 2.59 15.03
C LEU A 262 14.14 3.13 16.06
N LYS A 263 15.19 3.84 15.62
CA LYS A 263 16.12 4.51 16.54
C LYS A 263 15.41 5.54 17.40
N ILE A 264 14.52 6.35 16.82
CA ILE A 264 13.71 7.34 17.54
C ILE A 264 12.86 6.62 18.61
N ILE A 265 12.14 5.56 18.26
CA ILE A 265 11.33 4.78 19.21
C ILE A 265 12.18 4.21 20.35
N THR A 266 13.36 3.65 20.05
CA THR A 266 14.25 3.12 21.09
C THR A 266 14.77 4.21 22.03
N LYS A 267 14.93 5.45 21.55
CA LYS A 267 15.34 6.60 22.37
C LYS A 267 14.19 7.12 23.25
N PHE A 268 12.95 7.04 22.75
CA PHE A 268 11.73 7.30 23.53
C PHE A 268 11.35 6.14 24.49
N ASN A 269 12.09 5.03 24.46
CA ASN A 269 11.86 3.86 25.32
C ASN A 269 12.38 4.03 26.76
N GLN A 270 12.70 5.25 27.19
CA GLN A 270 12.80 5.57 28.61
C GLN A 270 11.38 5.65 29.17
N ARG A 271 10.96 4.56 29.85
CA ARG A 271 9.66 4.34 30.51
C ARG A 271 8.79 5.60 30.64
N ASN A 272 9.24 6.67 31.28
CA ASN A 272 8.43 7.81 31.68
C ASN A 272 7.62 8.54 30.58
N THR A 273 8.07 8.65 29.32
CA THR A 273 7.31 9.44 28.32
C THR A 273 6.13 8.71 27.69
N LEU A 274 6.16 7.37 27.65
CA LEU A 274 4.97 6.56 27.33
C LEU A 274 4.01 6.49 28.52
N PHE A 275 4.52 6.64 29.75
CA PHE A 275 3.72 6.60 30.98
C PHE A 275 2.96 7.91 31.20
N GLU A 276 3.56 9.08 30.92
CA GLU A 276 2.89 10.38 31.14
C GLU A 276 1.88 10.75 30.04
N SER A 277 2.07 10.32 28.79
CA SER A 277 1.12 10.62 27.69
C SER A 277 -0.12 9.71 27.68
N GLN A 278 -0.23 8.79 28.64
CA GLN A 278 -1.31 7.80 28.75
C GLN A 278 -2.19 8.01 29.99
N ILE A 279 -1.79 8.86 30.94
CA ILE A 279 -2.52 9.11 32.20
C ILE A 279 -3.40 10.40 32.14
N HIS A 280 -3.40 11.13 31.02
CA HIS A 280 -4.19 12.37 30.84
C HIS A 280 -5.03 12.42 29.56
#